data_AF-A0A7S2Q1R0-F1
#
_entry.id   AF-A0A7S2Q1R0-F1
#
_cell.length_a   1.000
_cell.length_b   1.000
_cell.length_c   1.000
_cell.angle_alpha   90.00
_cell.angle_beta   90.00
_cell.angle_gamma   90.00
#
_symmetry.space_group_name_H-M   'P 1'
#
loop_
_entity.id
_entity.type
_entity.pdbx_description
1 polymer ?
#
loop_
_entity_poly.entity_id
_entity_poly.type
_entity_poly.pdbx_seq_one_letter_code
_entity_poly.pdbx_strand_id
1 'polypeptide(L)'
;MMASTVARRLVRNSTTRSLSTKAARTGGPIGSDGKHEIWREGIYDHDNEPKVKRRDGSYQPIEKLRGFINYQRNKEPYRDASKRVLDWEELNPVEGRDDEKHTSIERKVQAARCMDCGTPFCQTHTGCPVNNLIPEWNNLVYNGQWSDAIERLHKTNNFPEFTGRVCPAPCEGACVAGLVDQPITIKDIEYSIVDNAWKEGLITPRIPKERTGMTVAVVGSGPAGLAAADQLNQMGHKVTVFERADRIGGLLMYGIPNMKLEKDTVDRRVNLLREEGIEFVTNANIGQNVDVNELRANFDALTLTLGSTKPRDLPVPGRDLKGVHFAMEFLTENQKRLLLTKEGTLESNWDKEKFITAAGKDVIVIGGGDTGTDCIGTSMRHRCKSVTNFELMPCPPNERAPDNPWPQWPRVYGIDYGHAEVRAVFGKDPREYAVM
;
A
#
# COMPACT_ATOMS: atom_id res chain seq x y z
N MET A 1 10.69 74.93 19.22
CA MET A 1 11.32 74.77 20.55
C MET A 1 10.83 73.44 21.10
N MET A 2 11.69 72.40 21.08
CA MET A 2 12.28 71.80 22.30
C MET A 2 11.21 71.30 23.30
N ALA A 3 11.20 70.07 23.81
CA ALA A 3 12.12 68.95 23.75
C ALA A 3 11.42 67.67 24.27
N SER A 4 11.90 66.53 23.78
CA SER A 4 12.14 65.25 24.47
C SER A 4 11.54 65.02 25.86
N THR A 5 10.76 63.93 26.03
CA THR A 5 11.06 62.97 27.11
C THR A 5 10.64 61.55 26.73
N VAL A 6 11.52 60.63 27.07
CA VAL A 6 11.69 59.26 26.57
C VAL A 6 10.79 58.27 27.31
N ALA A 7 10.03 57.45 26.59
CA ALA A 7 9.49 56.19 27.11
C ALA A 7 10.04 55.01 26.29
N ARG A 8 10.92 54.24 26.92
CA ARG A 8 11.63 53.09 26.36
C ARG A 8 10.65 51.98 25.93
N ARG A 9 10.61 51.69 24.63
CA ARG A 9 10.01 50.48 24.06
C ARG A 9 10.99 49.33 24.26
N LEU A 10 10.64 48.37 25.13
CA LEU A 10 11.33 47.07 25.23
C LEU A 10 11.00 46.24 23.99
N VAL A 11 11.80 46.42 22.93
CA VAL A 11 11.85 45.48 21.81
C VAL A 11 12.74 44.32 22.25
N ARG A 12 12.14 43.20 22.68
CA ARG A 12 12.85 41.94 22.81
C ARG A 12 13.25 41.49 21.40
N ASN A 13 14.54 41.58 21.10
CA ASN A 13 15.18 40.84 20.01
C ASN A 13 14.99 39.34 20.28
N SER A 14 13.94 38.73 19.74
CA SER A 14 13.97 37.31 19.43
C SER A 14 14.62 37.17 18.06
N THR A 15 15.94 36.95 18.06
CA THR A 15 16.68 36.44 16.92
C THR A 15 16.09 35.08 16.54
N THR A 16 15.05 35.09 15.71
CA THR A 16 14.65 33.92 14.92
C THR A 16 15.84 33.58 14.04
N ARG A 17 16.63 32.59 14.46
CA ARG A 17 17.57 31.89 13.60
C ARG A 17 16.75 31.34 12.43
N SER A 18 16.73 32.09 11.33
CA SER A 18 16.38 31.53 10.03
C SER A 18 17.39 30.41 9.79
N LEU A 19 16.93 29.17 9.83
CA LEU A 19 17.67 28.04 9.27
C LEU A 19 17.76 28.30 7.77
N SER A 20 18.80 29.03 7.38
CA SER A 20 19.11 29.24 5.98
C SER A 20 19.40 27.89 5.37
N THR A 21 18.65 27.54 4.35
CA THR A 21 18.92 26.47 3.40
C THR A 21 20.29 26.70 2.75
N LYS A 22 21.36 26.26 3.43
CA LYS A 22 22.65 26.07 2.80
C LYS A 22 22.59 24.75 2.06
N ALA A 23 22.60 24.85 0.73
CA ALA A 23 22.78 23.74 -0.19
C ALA A 23 23.98 22.88 0.26
N ALA A 24 23.71 21.66 0.69
CA ALA A 24 24.73 20.69 1.04
C ALA A 24 25.16 19.93 -0.22
N ARG A 25 26.34 20.26 -0.76
CA ARG A 25 27.15 19.32 -1.53
C ARG A 25 28.11 18.61 -0.58
N THR A 26 27.55 17.70 0.20
CA THR A 26 28.21 16.54 0.82
C THR A 26 27.14 15.46 0.81
N GLY A 27 27.35 14.35 0.08
CA GLY A 27 26.35 13.29 -0.05
C GLY A 27 25.81 12.86 1.32
N GLY A 28 24.50 12.72 1.44
CA GLY A 28 23.84 12.29 2.68
C GLY A 28 24.29 10.90 3.14
N PRO A 29 23.67 10.34 4.19
CA PRO A 29 23.95 8.96 4.60
C PRO A 29 23.55 7.92 3.56
N ILE A 30 22.70 8.29 2.59
CA ILE A 30 22.29 7.43 1.47
C ILE A 30 23.32 7.53 0.33
N GLY A 31 23.88 6.39 -0.06
CA GLY A 31 24.84 6.24 -1.14
C GLY A 31 24.20 6.28 -2.53
N SER A 32 25.04 6.13 -3.55
CA SER A 32 24.60 6.12 -4.96
C SER A 32 23.74 4.91 -5.33
N ASP A 33 23.78 3.84 -4.54
CA ASP A 33 22.93 2.65 -4.68
C ASP A 33 21.55 2.82 -4.03
N GLY A 34 21.25 4.01 -3.52
CA GLY A 34 19.96 4.34 -2.90
C GLY A 34 19.77 3.77 -1.50
N LYS A 35 20.83 3.27 -0.85
CA LYS A 35 20.79 2.64 0.49
C LYS A 35 21.75 3.36 1.43
N HIS A 36 21.67 3.16 2.74
CA HIS A 36 22.67 3.72 3.65
C HIS A 36 24.06 3.19 3.27
N GLU A 37 25.04 4.08 3.15
CA GLU A 37 26.42 3.66 2.86
C GLU A 37 26.90 2.72 3.98
N ILE A 38 27.30 1.51 3.60
CA ILE A 38 27.85 0.51 4.51
C ILE A 38 29.37 0.64 4.45
N TRP A 39 30.02 0.70 5.62
CA TRP A 39 31.46 0.66 5.69
C TRP A 39 31.95 -0.74 5.28
N ARG A 40 32.92 -0.78 4.37
CA ARG A 40 33.58 -2.01 3.91
C ARG A 40 35.09 -1.81 4.07
N GLU A 41 35.73 -2.38 5.09
CA GLU A 41 37.19 -2.57 5.07
C GLU A 41 37.56 -4.05 5.20
N GLY A 42 38.80 -4.35 4.77
CA GLY A 42 39.29 -5.69 4.44
C GLY A 42 39.32 -6.73 5.55
N ILE A 43 39.94 -7.86 5.23
CA ILE A 43 39.91 -9.22 5.83
C ILE A 43 40.03 -9.34 7.38
N TYR A 44 40.16 -8.24 8.13
CA TYR A 44 40.47 -8.20 9.57
C TYR A 44 39.56 -7.30 10.44
N ASP A 45 38.27 -7.09 10.10
CA ASP A 45 37.32 -6.60 11.11
C ASP A 45 36.80 -7.79 11.93
N HIS A 46 37.14 -7.80 13.23
CA HIS A 46 36.71 -8.83 14.17
C HIS A 46 35.29 -8.56 14.72
N ASP A 47 34.76 -7.36 14.49
CA ASP A 47 33.39 -6.99 14.87
C ASP A 47 32.46 -7.38 13.71
N ASN A 48 31.81 -8.55 13.81
CA ASN A 48 30.89 -9.11 12.81
C ASN A 48 29.61 -8.26 12.54
N GLU A 49 29.52 -7.02 13.02
CA GLU A 49 28.34 -6.17 12.85
C GLU A 49 28.53 -5.11 11.74
N PRO A 50 27.57 -4.99 10.81
CA PRO A 50 27.66 -4.01 9.74
C PRO A 50 27.61 -2.57 10.29
N LYS A 51 28.62 -1.77 9.93
CA LYS A 51 28.67 -0.33 10.23
C LYS A 51 28.02 0.45 9.08
N VAL A 52 27.13 1.39 9.40
CA VAL A 52 26.43 2.22 8.40
C VAL A 52 26.69 3.70 8.64
N LYS A 53 26.68 4.49 7.56
CA LYS A 53 26.84 5.93 7.62
C LYS A 53 25.63 6.58 8.28
N ARG A 54 25.88 7.31 9.36
CA ARG A 54 24.90 8.14 10.06
C ARG A 54 24.81 9.52 9.40
N ARG A 55 23.76 10.29 9.75
CA ARG A 55 23.56 11.67 9.28
C ARG A 55 24.71 12.63 9.65
N ASP A 56 25.45 12.35 10.72
CA ASP A 56 26.63 13.11 11.13
C ASP A 56 27.90 12.75 10.33
N GLY A 57 27.80 11.80 9.40
CA GLY A 57 28.90 11.32 8.56
C GLY A 57 29.74 10.21 9.19
N SER A 58 29.48 9.83 10.45
CA SER A 58 30.19 8.74 11.10
C SER A 58 29.71 7.37 10.60
N TYR A 59 30.61 6.39 10.58
CA TYR A 59 30.27 4.99 10.36
C TYR A 59 30.29 4.26 11.70
N GLN A 60 29.15 3.70 12.08
CA GLN A 60 28.96 3.07 13.38
C GLN A 60 28.05 1.84 13.23
N PRO A 61 28.09 0.88 14.17
CA PRO A 61 27.10 -0.19 14.25
C PRO A 61 25.67 0.36 14.25
N ILE A 62 24.74 -0.45 13.76
CA ILE A 62 23.32 -0.09 13.69
C ILE A 62 22.74 -0.12 15.11
N GLU A 63 22.37 1.04 15.63
CA GLU A 63 21.83 1.20 16.98
C GLU A 63 20.43 1.79 16.92
N LYS A 64 19.49 1.15 17.63
CA LYS A 64 18.12 1.66 17.76
C LYS A 64 18.01 2.93 18.59
N LEU A 65 18.83 3.08 19.63
CA LEU A 65 18.78 4.26 20.49
C LEU A 65 19.11 5.51 19.65
N ARG A 66 18.15 6.46 19.59
CA ARG A 66 18.23 7.67 18.75
C ARG A 66 18.28 7.39 17.23
N GLY A 67 17.82 6.23 16.77
CA GLY A 67 17.87 5.84 15.35
C GLY A 67 17.19 6.85 14.40
N PHE A 68 16.07 7.47 14.80
CA PHE A 68 15.40 8.50 13.97
C PHE A 68 16.25 9.75 13.75
N ILE A 69 17.15 10.07 14.68
CA ILE A 69 18.11 11.19 14.57
C ILE A 69 19.31 10.74 13.73
N ASN A 70 19.79 9.52 13.95
CA ASN A 70 21.05 9.05 13.37
C ASN A 70 20.92 8.62 11.90
N TYR A 71 19.78 8.09 11.49
CA TYR A 71 19.57 7.53 10.15
C TYR A 71 18.63 8.39 9.33
N GLN A 72 18.75 8.38 8.01
CA GLN A 72 17.79 9.03 7.13
C GLN A 72 16.63 8.08 6.83
N ARG A 73 15.39 8.59 6.76
CA ARG A 73 14.29 7.76 6.25
C ARG A 73 14.59 7.41 4.80
N ASN A 74 14.53 6.13 4.50
CA ASN A 74 14.69 5.62 3.15
C ASN A 74 13.55 4.64 2.87
N LYS A 75 12.55 5.12 2.13
CA LYS A 75 11.41 4.29 1.72
C LYS A 75 11.91 3.28 0.68
N GLU A 76 11.39 2.06 0.69
CA GLU A 76 11.61 1.13 -0.42
C GLU A 76 11.21 1.83 -1.73
N PRO A 77 12.16 2.03 -2.67
CA PRO A 77 11.85 2.65 -3.93
C PRO A 77 10.92 1.73 -4.71
N TYR A 78 9.89 2.28 -5.34
CA TYR A 78 9.25 1.54 -6.42
C TYR A 78 10.21 1.44 -7.60
N ARG A 79 10.03 0.42 -8.45
CA ARG A 79 10.73 0.31 -9.74
C ARG A 79 10.65 1.63 -10.50
N ASP A 80 11.67 1.92 -11.29
CA ASP A 80 11.74 3.16 -12.07
C ASP A 80 10.47 3.37 -12.91
N ALA A 81 9.87 4.55 -12.81
CA ALA A 81 8.58 4.86 -13.44
C ALA A 81 8.64 4.78 -14.98
N SER A 82 9.78 5.11 -15.58
CA SER A 82 9.97 5.05 -17.05
C SER A 82 10.13 3.61 -17.56
N LYS A 83 10.63 2.70 -16.71
CA LYS A 83 10.76 1.28 -17.04
C LYS A 83 9.46 0.50 -16.78
N ARG A 84 8.89 0.64 -15.58
CA ARG A 84 7.72 -0.14 -15.13
C ARG A 84 6.43 0.15 -15.89
N VAL A 85 6.35 1.28 -16.59
CA VAL A 85 5.19 1.62 -17.44
C VAL A 85 5.08 0.72 -18.67
N LEU A 86 6.15 -0.01 -19.00
CA LEU A 86 6.23 -0.89 -20.17
C LEU A 86 5.71 -2.31 -19.89
N ASP A 87 5.47 -2.66 -18.63
CA ASP A 87 5.05 -3.98 -18.18
C ASP A 87 3.91 -3.91 -17.13
N TRP A 88 3.44 -5.06 -16.68
CA TRP A 88 2.39 -5.20 -15.66
C TRP A 88 2.90 -5.78 -14.34
N GLU A 89 4.21 -5.88 -14.18
CA GLU A 89 4.88 -6.48 -13.02
C GLU A 89 4.72 -5.59 -11.77
N GLU A 90 4.89 -6.15 -10.56
CA GLU A 90 4.71 -5.41 -9.30
C GLU A 90 5.53 -4.10 -9.23
N LEU A 91 4.97 -3.04 -8.65
CA LEU A 91 5.64 -1.76 -8.40
C LEU A 91 6.81 -1.90 -7.42
N ASN A 92 6.65 -2.73 -6.40
CA ASN A 92 7.69 -3.02 -5.43
C ASN A 92 8.81 -3.83 -6.10
N PRO A 93 10.08 -3.53 -5.81
CA PRO A 93 11.20 -4.27 -6.35
C PRO A 93 11.24 -5.68 -5.75
N VAL A 94 11.54 -6.66 -6.60
CA VAL A 94 11.61 -8.09 -6.26
C VAL A 94 13.07 -8.55 -6.28
N GLU A 95 13.43 -9.35 -5.28
CA GLU A 95 14.81 -9.84 -5.12
C GLU A 95 15.19 -10.73 -6.30
N GLY A 96 16.38 -10.53 -6.86
CA GLY A 96 16.86 -11.28 -8.03
C GLY A 96 16.28 -10.81 -9.38
N ARG A 97 15.26 -9.93 -9.37
CA ARG A 97 14.73 -9.27 -10.57
C ARG A 97 15.17 -7.80 -10.66
N ASP A 98 15.12 -7.09 -9.54
CA ASP A 98 15.31 -5.63 -9.47
C ASP A 98 16.46 -5.29 -8.50
N ASP A 99 17.42 -4.47 -8.95
CA ASP A 99 18.61 -4.08 -8.17
C ASP A 99 18.28 -3.08 -7.05
N GLU A 100 17.17 -2.37 -7.19
CA GLU A 100 16.73 -1.31 -6.30
C GLU A 100 16.24 -1.83 -4.92
N LYS A 101 15.95 -3.14 -4.77
CA LYS A 101 15.41 -3.71 -3.53
C LYS A 101 16.34 -3.47 -2.33
N HIS A 102 15.80 -2.97 -1.23
CA HIS A 102 16.54 -2.79 0.01
C HIS A 102 17.01 -4.12 0.58
N THR A 103 18.22 -4.10 1.15
CA THR A 103 18.83 -5.26 1.80
C THR A 103 18.26 -5.44 3.21
N SER A 104 18.52 -6.60 3.83
CA SER A 104 18.22 -6.85 5.25
C SER A 104 18.88 -5.81 6.16
N ILE A 105 20.09 -5.33 5.82
CA ILE A 105 20.80 -4.27 6.53
C ILE A 105 20.02 -2.96 6.46
N GLU A 106 19.60 -2.53 5.26
CA GLU A 106 18.81 -1.31 5.11
C GLU A 106 17.47 -1.42 5.84
N ARG A 107 16.81 -2.59 5.81
CA ARG A 107 15.59 -2.82 6.58
C ARG A 107 15.83 -2.74 8.09
N LYS A 108 16.95 -3.27 8.60
CA LYS A 108 17.37 -3.12 10.00
C LYS A 108 17.60 -1.65 10.37
N VAL A 109 18.23 -0.85 9.51
CA VAL A 109 18.39 0.60 9.70
C VAL A 109 17.05 1.31 9.77
N GLN A 110 16.13 1.03 8.84
CA GLN A 110 14.80 1.64 8.86
C GLN A 110 13.97 1.22 10.08
N ALA A 111 14.07 -0.04 10.52
CA ALA A 111 13.44 -0.51 11.76
C ALA A 111 14.02 0.16 13.01
N ALA A 112 15.34 0.43 13.03
CA ALA A 112 16.03 1.12 14.12
C ALA A 112 15.54 2.56 14.32
N ARG A 113 14.93 3.19 13.31
CA ARG A 113 14.36 4.54 13.45
C ARG A 113 13.16 4.57 14.42
N CYS A 114 12.49 3.44 14.68
CA CYS A 114 11.32 3.40 15.55
C CYS A 114 11.65 3.91 16.96
N MET A 115 10.90 4.91 17.44
CA MET A 115 11.13 5.57 18.74
C MET A 115 10.67 4.76 19.95
N ASP A 116 10.03 3.60 19.76
CA ASP A 116 9.44 2.79 20.82
C ASP A 116 8.55 3.61 21.79
N CYS A 117 7.56 4.29 21.20
CA CYS A 117 6.76 5.30 21.90
C CYS A 117 5.93 4.66 23.02
N GLY A 118 5.92 5.27 24.22
CA GLY A 118 5.02 4.86 25.30
C GLY A 118 3.53 4.97 24.95
N THR A 119 3.17 5.89 24.03
CA THR A 119 1.86 5.90 23.36
C THR A 119 2.08 5.77 21.85
N PRO A 120 1.96 4.55 21.29
CA PRO A 120 2.22 4.32 19.88
C PRO A 120 1.00 4.68 19.03
N PHE A 121 0.87 5.96 18.65
CA PHE A 121 -0.22 6.46 17.79
C PHE A 121 -0.35 5.74 16.43
N CYS A 122 0.72 5.11 15.96
CA CYS A 122 0.67 4.26 14.78
C CYS A 122 -0.22 3.02 14.96
N GLN A 123 -0.44 2.54 16.19
CA GLN A 123 -1.28 1.38 16.53
C GLN A 123 -2.73 1.77 16.89
N THR A 124 -3.05 3.07 16.98
CA THR A 124 -4.38 3.52 17.42
C THR A 124 -5.33 3.73 16.23
N HIS A 125 -6.57 4.10 16.53
CA HIS A 125 -7.60 4.44 15.53
C HIS A 125 -7.18 5.53 14.52
N THR A 126 -6.22 6.39 14.87
CA THR A 126 -5.67 7.40 13.93
C THR A 126 -4.56 6.86 13.04
N GLY A 127 -3.97 5.71 13.42
CA GLY A 127 -2.86 5.07 12.76
C GLY A 127 -3.29 3.82 11.98
N CYS A 128 -3.42 2.68 12.64
CA CYS A 128 -3.70 1.40 11.97
C CYS A 128 -5.13 0.93 12.27
N PRO A 129 -6.02 0.81 11.26
CA PRO A 129 -7.40 0.38 11.49
C PRO A 129 -7.57 -1.02 12.10
N VAL A 130 -6.58 -1.90 11.93
CA VAL A 130 -6.57 -3.25 12.54
C VAL A 130 -5.79 -3.29 13.85
N ASN A 131 -5.43 -2.13 14.41
CA ASN A 131 -4.64 -1.97 15.63
C ASN A 131 -3.36 -2.82 15.64
N ASN A 132 -2.66 -2.85 14.51
CA ASN A 132 -1.50 -3.71 14.32
C ASN A 132 -0.39 -3.37 15.33
N LEU A 133 0.35 -4.38 15.78
CA LEU A 133 1.35 -4.30 16.86
C LEU A 133 2.70 -3.76 16.37
N ILE A 134 2.67 -2.58 15.73
CA ILE A 134 3.74 -2.02 14.91
C ILE A 134 5.11 -1.90 15.60
N PRO A 135 5.25 -1.20 16.75
CA PRO A 135 6.48 -1.18 17.52
C PRO A 135 7.10 -2.56 17.78
N GLU A 136 6.27 -3.58 18.02
CA GLU A 136 6.74 -4.90 18.43
C GLU A 136 7.37 -5.66 17.28
N TRP A 137 6.65 -5.84 16.16
CA TRP A 137 7.25 -6.51 15.01
C TRP A 137 8.35 -5.68 14.35
N ASN A 138 8.35 -4.35 14.48
CA ASN A 138 9.50 -3.52 14.08
C ASN A 138 10.74 -3.85 14.92
N ASN A 139 10.57 -4.04 16.23
CA ASN A 139 11.67 -4.42 17.11
C ASN A 139 12.20 -5.81 16.77
N LEU A 140 11.30 -6.75 16.46
CA LEU A 140 11.68 -8.10 16.02
C LEU A 140 12.48 -8.06 14.71
N VAL A 141 12.07 -7.23 13.74
CA VAL A 141 12.85 -7.02 12.49
C VAL A 141 14.22 -6.40 12.78
N TYR A 142 14.31 -5.41 13.67
CA TYR A 142 15.60 -4.83 14.07
C TYR A 142 16.55 -5.89 14.68
N ASN A 143 16.00 -6.82 15.48
CA ASN A 143 16.75 -7.92 16.09
C ASN A 143 17.00 -9.11 15.14
N GLY A 144 16.52 -9.08 13.89
CA GLY A 144 16.63 -10.19 12.95
C GLY A 144 15.71 -11.38 13.25
N GLN A 145 14.72 -11.21 14.13
CA GLN A 145 13.77 -12.25 14.56
C GLN A 145 12.57 -12.33 13.59
N TRP A 146 12.83 -12.70 12.33
CA TRP A 146 11.82 -12.67 11.26
C TRP A 146 10.64 -13.63 11.48
N SER A 147 10.89 -14.81 12.07
CA SER A 147 9.83 -15.77 12.39
C SER A 147 8.87 -15.24 13.46
N ASP A 148 9.41 -14.64 14.52
CA ASP A 148 8.58 -14.02 15.56
C ASP A 148 7.83 -12.80 15.00
N ALA A 149 8.46 -12.05 14.09
CA ALA A 149 7.85 -10.88 13.47
C ALA A 149 6.58 -11.23 12.68
N ILE A 150 6.60 -12.30 11.88
CA ILE A 150 5.40 -12.74 11.14
C ILE A 150 4.32 -13.28 12.07
N GLU A 151 4.68 -14.04 13.11
CA GLU A 151 3.70 -14.50 14.11
C GLU A 151 3.02 -13.29 14.77
N ARG A 152 3.82 -12.28 15.16
CA ARG A 152 3.31 -11.08 15.81
C ARG A 152 2.42 -10.25 14.88
N LEU A 153 2.79 -10.14 13.61
CA LEU A 153 2.00 -9.45 12.58
C LEU A 153 0.63 -10.13 12.37
N HIS A 154 0.60 -11.47 12.30
CA HIS A 154 -0.62 -12.24 12.12
C HIS A 154 -1.56 -12.25 13.34
N LYS A 155 -1.14 -11.76 14.51
CA LYS A 155 -2.06 -11.59 15.66
C LYS A 155 -3.19 -10.60 15.39
N THR A 156 -2.99 -9.67 14.45
CA THR A 156 -3.95 -8.58 14.19
C THR A 156 -4.34 -8.44 12.72
N ASN A 157 -3.52 -8.96 11.80
CA ASN A 157 -3.78 -8.85 10.37
C ASN A 157 -3.81 -10.23 9.70
N ASN A 158 -4.96 -10.59 9.13
CA ASN A 158 -5.11 -11.81 8.35
C ASN A 158 -4.27 -11.78 7.07
N PHE A 159 -4.14 -10.61 6.42
CA PHE A 159 -3.59 -10.48 5.07
C PHE A 159 -2.53 -9.36 4.92
N PRO A 160 -1.41 -9.44 5.66
CA PRO A 160 -0.30 -8.49 5.53
C PRO A 160 0.28 -8.40 4.12
N GLU A 161 0.15 -9.43 3.29
CA GLU A 161 0.59 -9.40 1.89
C GLU A 161 -0.23 -8.45 1.02
N PHE A 162 -1.48 -8.18 1.39
CA PHE A 162 -2.33 -7.22 0.69
C PHE A 162 -2.09 -5.83 1.25
N THR A 163 -2.19 -5.65 2.58
CA THR A 163 -2.00 -4.34 3.22
C THR A 163 -0.60 -3.78 3.00
N GLY A 164 0.45 -4.60 3.10
CA GLY A 164 1.83 -4.19 2.82
C GLY A 164 2.03 -3.66 1.39
N ARG A 165 1.18 -4.05 0.44
CA ARG A 165 1.21 -3.56 -0.96
C ARG A 165 0.31 -2.36 -1.19
N VAL A 166 -0.95 -2.43 -0.75
CA VAL A 166 -1.99 -1.50 -1.20
C VAL A 166 -2.41 -0.47 -0.15
N CYS A 167 -2.06 -0.67 1.12
CA CYS A 167 -2.44 0.26 2.19
C CYS A 167 -1.86 1.66 1.93
N PRO A 168 -2.61 2.74 2.18
CA PRO A 168 -2.07 4.10 2.11
C PRO A 168 -1.19 4.45 3.31
N ALA A 169 -0.97 3.52 4.24
CA ALA A 169 -0.10 3.65 5.42
C ALA A 169 -0.51 4.79 6.41
N PRO A 170 -1.76 4.82 6.90
CA PRO A 170 -2.19 5.82 7.91
C PRO A 170 -1.37 5.79 9.19
N CYS A 171 -0.81 4.62 9.52
CA CYS A 171 0.15 4.43 10.59
C CYS A 171 1.41 5.31 10.44
N GLU A 172 1.88 5.58 9.23
CA GLU A 172 3.01 6.48 8.97
C GLU A 172 2.61 7.95 9.18
N GLY A 173 1.39 8.32 8.76
CA GLY A 173 0.84 9.66 8.99
C GLY A 173 0.62 10.00 10.47
N ALA A 174 0.33 8.99 11.30
CA ALA A 174 0.17 9.09 12.75
C ALA A 174 1.48 8.84 13.54
N CYS A 175 2.60 8.55 12.86
CA CYS A 175 3.85 8.22 13.54
C CYS A 175 4.40 9.44 14.30
N VAL A 176 4.81 9.25 15.56
CA VAL A 176 5.40 10.31 16.40
C VAL A 176 6.70 10.86 15.81
N ALA A 177 7.51 10.01 15.15
CA ALA A 177 8.72 10.47 14.46
C ALA A 177 8.38 11.53 13.38
N GLY A 178 7.20 11.45 12.78
CA GLY A 178 6.65 12.40 11.80
C GLY A 178 6.45 13.83 12.32
N LEU A 179 6.52 14.05 13.64
CA LEU A 179 6.41 15.40 14.24
C LEU A 179 7.73 16.18 14.17
N VAL A 180 8.87 15.48 14.15
CA VAL A 180 10.21 16.09 14.27
C VAL A 180 11.14 15.73 13.10
N ASP A 181 10.84 14.65 12.38
CA ASP A 181 11.51 14.17 11.17
C ASP A 181 10.48 13.44 10.30
N GLN A 182 10.93 12.65 9.32
CA GLN A 182 10.07 11.78 8.52
C GLN A 182 9.65 10.50 9.29
N PRO A 183 8.45 9.94 9.03
CA PRO A 183 7.92 8.80 9.76
C PRO A 183 8.70 7.50 9.49
N ILE A 184 8.43 6.45 10.29
CA ILE A 184 8.99 5.12 10.03
C ILE A 184 8.37 4.53 8.75
N THR A 185 9.12 3.73 8.00
CA THR A 185 8.63 3.00 6.80
C THR A 185 7.84 1.75 7.19
N ILE A 186 6.77 1.96 7.96
CA ILE A 186 5.95 0.91 8.57
C ILE A 186 5.40 -0.04 7.50
N LYS A 187 4.83 0.51 6.42
CA LYS A 187 4.25 -0.30 5.34
C LYS A 187 5.32 -1.17 4.67
N ASP A 188 6.49 -0.59 4.43
CA ASP A 188 7.58 -1.32 3.78
C ASP A 188 8.04 -2.46 4.67
N ILE A 189 8.15 -2.26 6.00
CA ILE A 189 8.57 -3.31 6.93
C ILE A 189 7.50 -4.40 7.04
N GLU A 190 6.21 -4.05 7.08
CA GLU A 190 5.10 -5.03 6.98
C GLU A 190 5.23 -5.90 5.71
N TYR A 191 5.44 -5.26 4.56
CA TYR A 191 5.69 -5.94 3.30
C TYR A 191 6.89 -6.90 3.37
N SER A 192 8.02 -6.46 3.93
CA SER A 192 9.20 -7.33 4.06
C SER A 192 8.98 -8.52 4.98
N ILE A 193 8.27 -8.35 6.08
CA ILE A 193 7.99 -9.45 7.01
C ILE A 193 7.22 -10.56 6.30
N VAL A 194 6.12 -10.21 5.62
CA VAL A 194 5.26 -11.20 4.95
C VAL A 194 5.92 -11.80 3.69
N ASP A 195 6.65 -10.99 2.91
CA ASP A 195 7.38 -11.47 1.73
C ASP A 195 8.47 -12.48 2.12
N ASN A 196 9.24 -12.17 3.16
CA ASN A 196 10.25 -13.08 3.71
C ASN A 196 9.59 -14.34 4.29
N ALA A 197 8.48 -14.22 5.02
CA ALA A 197 7.81 -15.37 5.61
C ALA A 197 7.26 -16.35 4.56
N TRP A 198 6.76 -15.86 3.42
CA TRP A 198 6.39 -16.73 2.30
C TRP A 198 7.62 -17.40 1.66
N LYS A 199 8.71 -16.65 1.45
CA LYS A 199 9.96 -17.16 0.87
C LYS A 199 10.58 -18.28 1.71
N GLU A 200 10.58 -18.11 3.03
CA GLU A 200 11.15 -19.05 4.01
C GLU A 200 10.17 -20.18 4.39
N GLY A 201 8.95 -20.21 3.81
CA GLY A 201 7.97 -21.26 4.10
C GLY A 201 7.38 -21.22 5.52
N LEU A 202 7.39 -20.05 6.16
CA LEU A 202 6.88 -19.87 7.54
C LEU A 202 5.35 -19.76 7.61
N ILE A 203 4.70 -19.41 6.49
CA ILE A 203 3.24 -19.36 6.38
C ILE A 203 2.76 -20.72 5.85
N THR A 204 2.07 -21.47 6.71
CA THR A 204 1.58 -22.82 6.42
C THR A 204 0.11 -22.96 6.83
N PRO A 205 -0.65 -23.91 6.22
CA PRO A 205 -2.05 -24.10 6.56
C PRO A 205 -2.26 -24.41 8.04
N ARG A 206 -3.12 -23.63 8.69
CA ARG A 206 -3.56 -23.85 10.08
C ARG A 206 -4.85 -24.64 10.08
N ILE A 207 -4.76 -25.97 10.04
CA ILE A 207 -5.94 -26.84 10.04
C ILE A 207 -6.51 -26.91 11.46
N PRO A 208 -7.80 -26.53 11.69
CA PRO A 208 -8.45 -26.66 12.98
C PRO A 208 -8.48 -28.12 13.45
N LYS A 209 -8.00 -28.37 14.68
CA LYS A 209 -7.94 -29.72 15.26
C LYS A 209 -9.32 -30.30 15.60
N GLU A 210 -10.25 -29.42 15.98
CA GLU A 210 -11.61 -29.77 16.36
C GLU A 210 -12.60 -28.99 15.50
N ARG A 211 -13.71 -29.63 15.13
CA ARG A 211 -14.80 -28.99 14.41
C ARG A 211 -16.01 -28.89 15.31
N THR A 212 -16.62 -27.70 15.33
CA THR A 212 -17.79 -27.37 16.15
C THR A 212 -19.08 -28.05 15.67
N GLY A 213 -19.08 -28.58 14.44
CA GLY A 213 -20.29 -29.08 13.77
C GLY A 213 -21.13 -28.00 13.10
N MET A 214 -20.89 -26.71 13.41
CA MET A 214 -21.61 -25.58 12.82
C MET A 214 -21.07 -25.23 11.43
N THR A 215 -21.97 -24.74 10.58
CA THR A 215 -21.75 -24.37 9.18
C THR A 215 -22.05 -22.88 8.96
N VAL A 216 -21.17 -22.19 8.24
CA VAL A 216 -21.33 -20.75 7.96
C VAL A 216 -21.16 -20.46 6.47
N ALA A 217 -22.14 -19.76 5.90
CA ALA A 217 -22.06 -19.21 4.55
C ALA A 217 -21.52 -17.78 4.59
N VAL A 218 -20.46 -17.50 3.85
CA VAL A 218 -19.90 -16.15 3.66
C VAL A 218 -20.20 -15.69 2.24
N VAL A 219 -20.95 -14.60 2.08
CA VAL A 219 -21.36 -14.09 0.77
C VAL A 219 -20.47 -12.92 0.35
N GLY A 220 -19.68 -13.14 -0.70
CA GLY A 220 -18.71 -12.20 -1.27
C GLY A 220 -17.30 -12.53 -0.79
N SER A 221 -16.37 -12.67 -1.73
CA SER A 221 -14.99 -13.11 -1.47
C SER A 221 -13.96 -11.97 -1.41
N GLY A 222 -14.41 -10.74 -1.15
CA GLY A 222 -13.50 -9.62 -0.89
C GLY A 222 -12.71 -9.80 0.43
N PRO A 223 -11.83 -8.84 0.77
CA PRO A 223 -11.00 -8.92 1.99
C PRO A 223 -11.80 -9.20 3.27
N ALA A 224 -12.97 -8.59 3.41
CA ALA A 224 -13.85 -8.82 4.56
C ALA A 224 -14.37 -10.26 4.63
N GLY A 225 -14.80 -10.83 3.50
CA GLY A 225 -15.30 -12.20 3.43
C GLY A 225 -14.19 -13.22 3.67
N LEU A 226 -13.02 -13.01 3.08
CA LEU A 226 -11.86 -13.87 3.33
C LEU A 226 -11.40 -13.82 4.79
N ALA A 227 -11.38 -12.63 5.41
CA ALA A 227 -11.00 -12.49 6.82
C ALA A 227 -12.01 -13.16 7.75
N ALA A 228 -13.31 -12.96 7.48
CA ALA A 228 -14.37 -13.64 8.22
C ALA A 228 -14.26 -15.16 8.08
N ALA A 229 -14.01 -15.65 6.86
CA ALA A 229 -13.84 -17.07 6.59
C ALA A 229 -12.63 -17.67 7.33
N ASP A 230 -11.48 -17.01 7.30
CA ASP A 230 -10.29 -17.42 8.07
C ASP A 230 -10.62 -17.50 9.57
N GLN A 231 -11.13 -16.41 10.16
CA GLN A 231 -11.44 -16.39 11.60
C GLN A 231 -12.45 -17.47 12.00
N LEU A 232 -13.54 -17.64 11.26
CA LEU A 232 -14.57 -18.65 11.55
C LEU A 232 -14.05 -20.08 11.34
N ASN A 233 -13.22 -20.32 10.33
CA ASN A 233 -12.58 -21.60 10.12
C ASN A 233 -11.64 -21.93 11.30
N GLN A 234 -10.80 -20.98 11.73
CA GLN A 234 -9.91 -21.16 12.87
C GLN A 234 -10.65 -21.37 14.20
N MET A 235 -11.89 -20.88 14.33
CA MET A 235 -12.80 -21.20 15.44
C MET A 235 -13.42 -22.60 15.37
N GLY A 236 -13.12 -23.38 14.31
CA GLY A 236 -13.58 -24.75 14.13
C GLY A 236 -14.93 -24.87 13.40
N HIS A 237 -15.47 -23.80 12.82
CA HIS A 237 -16.66 -23.88 11.97
C HIS A 237 -16.30 -24.41 10.58
N LYS A 238 -17.27 -25.01 9.87
CA LYS A 238 -17.15 -25.28 8.44
C LYS A 238 -17.63 -24.06 7.66
N VAL A 239 -16.80 -23.55 6.76
CA VAL A 239 -17.08 -22.29 6.06
C VAL A 239 -17.12 -22.52 4.56
N THR A 240 -18.19 -22.04 3.92
CA THR A 240 -18.32 -21.97 2.46
C THR A 240 -18.45 -20.51 2.04
N VAL A 241 -17.54 -20.05 1.17
CA VAL A 241 -17.51 -18.70 0.62
C VAL A 241 -18.16 -18.71 -0.77
N PHE A 242 -19.21 -17.92 -0.95
CA PHE A 242 -19.91 -17.76 -2.22
C PHE A 242 -19.48 -16.47 -2.90
N GLU A 243 -19.03 -16.57 -4.15
CA GLU A 243 -18.58 -15.44 -4.96
C GLU A 243 -19.38 -15.37 -6.27
N ARG A 244 -19.87 -14.18 -6.60
CA ARG A 244 -20.63 -13.96 -7.84
C ARG A 244 -19.76 -14.05 -9.09
N ALA A 245 -18.49 -13.67 -8.98
CA ALA A 245 -17.53 -13.70 -10.06
C ALA A 245 -16.96 -15.12 -10.26
N ASP A 246 -16.27 -15.32 -11.38
CA ASP A 246 -15.60 -16.57 -11.73
C ASP A 246 -14.32 -16.82 -10.91
N ARG A 247 -13.82 -15.80 -10.20
CA ARG A 247 -12.61 -15.85 -9.36
C ARG A 247 -12.79 -15.18 -8.01
N ILE A 248 -12.06 -15.70 -7.02
CA ILE A 248 -12.08 -15.27 -5.62
C ILE A 248 -11.19 -14.03 -5.41
N GLY A 249 -11.60 -13.13 -4.51
CA GLY A 249 -10.78 -11.99 -4.06
C GLY A 249 -11.45 -10.62 -4.23
N GLY A 250 -12.61 -10.54 -4.89
CA GLY A 250 -13.32 -9.28 -5.13
C GLY A 250 -12.43 -8.23 -5.82
N LEU A 251 -12.30 -7.03 -5.22
CA LEU A 251 -11.44 -5.98 -5.77
C LEU A 251 -9.95 -6.33 -5.77
N LEU A 252 -9.48 -7.24 -4.90
CA LEU A 252 -8.09 -7.72 -4.95
C LEU A 252 -7.81 -8.41 -6.30
N MET A 253 -8.80 -9.12 -6.82
CA MET A 253 -8.71 -9.87 -8.07
C MET A 253 -9.01 -8.99 -9.30
N TYR A 254 -10.15 -8.29 -9.29
CA TYR A 254 -10.67 -7.58 -10.48
C TYR A 254 -10.75 -6.06 -10.38
N GLY A 255 -10.28 -5.45 -9.29
CA GLY A 255 -10.26 -3.99 -9.13
C GLY A 255 -8.86 -3.42 -9.17
N ILE A 256 -8.05 -3.76 -8.16
CA ILE A 256 -6.70 -3.25 -7.99
C ILE A 256 -5.85 -3.76 -9.17
N PRO A 257 -5.13 -2.88 -9.88
CA PRO A 257 -4.30 -3.30 -11.01
C PRO A 257 -3.17 -4.27 -10.63
N ASN A 258 -2.77 -5.14 -11.57
CA ASN A 258 -1.72 -6.13 -11.36
C ASN A 258 -0.40 -5.53 -10.85
N MET A 259 0.01 -4.37 -11.35
CA MET A 259 1.24 -3.71 -10.88
C MET A 259 1.19 -3.31 -9.39
N LYS A 260 0.02 -3.01 -8.82
CA LYS A 260 -0.10 -2.71 -7.37
C LYS A 260 -0.20 -3.98 -6.52
N LEU A 261 -0.88 -4.99 -7.05
CA LEU A 261 -1.13 -6.25 -6.37
C LEU A 261 -1.23 -7.36 -7.41
N GLU A 262 -0.18 -8.16 -7.49
CA GLU A 262 -0.12 -9.32 -8.38
C GLU A 262 -1.17 -10.37 -7.98
N LYS A 263 -1.81 -10.97 -8.99
CA LYS A 263 -2.92 -11.92 -8.76
C LYS A 263 -2.46 -13.23 -8.15
N ASP A 264 -1.22 -13.64 -8.42
CA ASP A 264 -0.60 -14.82 -7.78
C ASP A 264 -0.50 -14.66 -6.26
N THR A 265 -0.32 -13.43 -5.76
CA THR A 265 -0.33 -13.17 -4.31
C THR A 265 -1.72 -13.42 -3.72
N VAL A 266 -2.78 -13.08 -4.45
CA VAL A 266 -4.17 -13.35 -4.04
C VAL A 266 -4.46 -14.85 -4.11
N ASP A 267 -4.12 -15.49 -5.23
CA ASP A 267 -4.35 -16.92 -5.45
C ASP A 267 -3.59 -17.78 -4.44
N ARG A 268 -2.33 -17.45 -4.12
CA ARG A 268 -1.54 -18.13 -3.09
C ARG A 268 -2.25 -18.11 -1.74
N ARG A 269 -2.79 -16.96 -1.33
CA ARG A 269 -3.55 -16.86 -0.06
C ARG A 269 -4.87 -17.62 -0.12
N VAL A 270 -5.60 -17.55 -1.23
CA VAL A 270 -6.86 -18.31 -1.39
C VAL A 270 -6.62 -19.82 -1.36
N ASN A 271 -5.53 -20.29 -1.98
CA ASN A 271 -5.13 -21.68 -1.95
C ASN A 271 -4.77 -22.14 -0.53
N LEU A 272 -4.04 -21.33 0.23
CA LEU A 272 -3.78 -21.60 1.66
C LEU A 272 -5.11 -21.78 2.43
N LEU A 273 -6.09 -20.89 2.21
CA LEU A 273 -7.40 -20.99 2.86
C LEU A 273 -8.18 -22.24 2.43
N ARG A 274 -8.06 -22.68 1.17
CA ARG A 274 -8.60 -23.99 0.73
C ARG A 274 -7.95 -25.15 1.47
N GLU A 275 -6.62 -25.12 1.59
CA GLU A 275 -5.86 -26.16 2.31
C GLU A 275 -6.24 -26.22 3.80
N GLU A 276 -6.64 -25.10 4.39
CA GLU A 276 -7.21 -25.03 5.75
C GLU A 276 -8.66 -25.56 5.86
N GLY A 277 -9.27 -25.93 4.73
CA GLY A 277 -10.60 -26.54 4.66
C GLY A 277 -11.75 -25.58 4.38
N ILE A 278 -11.49 -24.37 3.89
CA ILE A 278 -12.54 -23.43 3.45
C ILE A 278 -12.96 -23.79 2.03
N GLU A 279 -14.27 -23.92 1.82
CA GLU A 279 -14.85 -24.17 0.50
C GLU A 279 -15.15 -22.86 -0.23
N PHE A 280 -14.94 -22.83 -1.55
CA PHE A 280 -15.21 -21.67 -2.39
C PHE A 280 -16.12 -22.06 -3.54
N VAL A 281 -17.23 -21.34 -3.69
CA VAL A 281 -18.20 -21.51 -4.77
C VAL A 281 -18.24 -20.23 -5.59
N THR A 282 -17.69 -20.26 -6.80
CA THR A 282 -17.70 -19.14 -7.75
C THR A 282 -18.96 -19.16 -8.63
N ASN A 283 -19.21 -18.07 -9.35
CA ASN A 283 -20.42 -17.86 -10.17
C ASN A 283 -21.74 -17.98 -9.37
N ALA A 284 -21.69 -17.83 -8.05
CA ALA A 284 -22.82 -17.89 -7.14
C ALA A 284 -23.27 -16.47 -6.77
N ASN A 285 -24.19 -15.92 -7.56
CA ASN A 285 -24.80 -14.61 -7.35
C ASN A 285 -26.07 -14.76 -6.50
N ILE A 286 -25.88 -14.68 -5.18
CA ILE A 286 -26.95 -14.84 -4.18
C ILE A 286 -28.07 -13.82 -4.41
N GLY A 287 -29.31 -14.31 -4.47
CA GLY A 287 -30.50 -13.51 -4.79
C GLY A 287 -30.76 -13.33 -6.29
N GLN A 288 -29.90 -13.87 -7.17
CA GLN A 288 -30.15 -13.93 -8.62
C GLN A 288 -30.18 -15.36 -9.15
N ASN A 289 -29.05 -16.09 -9.12
CA ASN A 289 -28.96 -17.47 -9.61
C ASN A 289 -28.79 -18.50 -8.49
N VAL A 290 -28.67 -18.04 -7.24
CA VAL A 290 -28.71 -18.88 -6.03
C VAL A 290 -29.74 -18.28 -5.08
N ASP A 291 -30.70 -19.08 -4.61
CA ASP A 291 -31.73 -18.58 -3.69
C ASP A 291 -31.16 -18.37 -2.29
N VAL A 292 -31.42 -17.19 -1.73
CA VAL A 292 -31.03 -16.87 -0.35
C VAL A 292 -31.70 -17.78 0.67
N ASN A 293 -32.90 -18.30 0.38
CA ASN A 293 -33.61 -19.21 1.29
C ASN A 293 -32.91 -20.57 1.39
N GLU A 294 -32.25 -21.03 0.33
CA GLU A 294 -31.43 -22.24 0.38
C GLU A 294 -30.25 -22.07 1.33
N LEU A 295 -29.58 -20.91 1.30
CA LEU A 295 -28.49 -20.62 2.25
C LEU A 295 -29.02 -20.55 3.69
N ARG A 296 -30.18 -19.94 3.91
CA ARG A 296 -30.81 -19.87 5.25
C ARG A 296 -31.25 -21.22 5.79
N ALA A 297 -31.61 -22.16 4.92
CA ALA A 297 -32.03 -23.50 5.32
C ALA A 297 -30.84 -24.43 5.59
N ASN A 298 -29.72 -24.23 4.88
CA ASN A 298 -28.59 -25.16 4.88
C ASN A 298 -27.40 -24.73 5.75
N PHE A 299 -27.38 -23.49 6.27
CA PHE A 299 -26.29 -22.97 7.09
C PHE A 299 -26.80 -22.42 8.42
N ASP A 300 -26.01 -22.61 9.48
CA ASP A 300 -26.34 -22.12 10.84
C ASP A 300 -26.18 -20.60 10.96
N ALA A 301 -25.29 -20.00 10.15
CA ALA A 301 -25.10 -18.56 10.08
C ALA A 301 -24.76 -18.08 8.67
N LEU A 302 -25.07 -16.81 8.40
CA LEU A 302 -24.73 -16.11 7.16
C LEU A 302 -23.97 -14.82 7.47
N THR A 303 -22.90 -14.57 6.71
CA THR A 303 -22.13 -13.32 6.76
C THR A 303 -22.19 -12.65 5.39
N LEU A 304 -22.64 -11.39 5.34
CA LEU A 304 -22.78 -10.63 4.09
C LEU A 304 -21.62 -9.64 3.93
N THR A 305 -20.74 -9.91 2.96
CA THR A 305 -19.51 -9.15 2.65
C THR A 305 -19.46 -8.73 1.18
N LEU A 306 -20.58 -8.18 0.70
CA LEU A 306 -20.88 -7.93 -0.72
C LEU A 306 -20.08 -6.76 -1.35
N GLY A 307 -19.49 -5.90 -0.52
CA GLY A 307 -18.83 -4.67 -0.96
C GLY A 307 -19.80 -3.61 -1.53
N SER A 308 -19.24 -2.53 -2.09
CA SER A 308 -20.00 -1.43 -2.69
C SER A 308 -19.74 -1.38 -4.21
N THR A 309 -20.59 -2.04 -4.98
CA THR A 309 -20.38 -2.26 -6.43
C THR A 309 -21.15 -1.28 -7.31
N LYS A 310 -22.08 -0.51 -6.74
CA LYS A 310 -22.83 0.53 -7.46
C LYS A 310 -21.95 1.77 -7.61
N PRO A 311 -21.57 2.17 -8.84
CA PRO A 311 -20.77 3.39 -9.04
C PRO A 311 -21.59 4.64 -8.71
N ARG A 312 -20.90 5.73 -8.39
CA ARG A 312 -21.51 7.07 -8.30
C ARG A 312 -21.54 7.65 -9.70
N ASP A 313 -22.73 7.97 -10.17
CA ASP A 313 -22.93 8.52 -11.51
C ASP A 313 -22.91 10.05 -11.51
N LEU A 314 -22.59 10.64 -12.66
CA LEU A 314 -22.58 12.09 -12.87
C LEU A 314 -23.52 12.43 -14.05
N PRO A 315 -24.81 12.73 -13.77
CA PRO A 315 -25.81 12.96 -14.81
C PRO A 315 -25.66 14.37 -15.40
N VAL A 316 -24.74 14.54 -16.34
CA VAL A 316 -24.45 15.79 -17.05
C VAL A 316 -24.69 15.63 -18.56
N PRO A 317 -24.89 16.73 -19.31
CA PRO A 317 -25.02 16.66 -20.76
C PRO A 317 -23.83 15.92 -21.40
N GLY A 318 -24.13 14.94 -22.26
CA GLY A 318 -23.12 14.09 -22.90
C GLY A 318 -22.72 12.85 -22.10
N ARG A 319 -23.33 12.57 -20.93
CA ARG A 319 -23.06 11.37 -20.12
C ARG A 319 -23.21 10.05 -20.90
N ASP A 320 -24.12 10.01 -21.86
CA ASP A 320 -24.42 8.81 -22.67
C ASP A 320 -23.54 8.69 -23.93
N LEU A 321 -22.58 9.61 -24.13
CA LEU A 321 -21.68 9.57 -25.29
C LEU A 321 -20.75 8.35 -25.22
N LYS A 322 -20.44 7.78 -26.39
CA LYS A 322 -19.49 6.68 -26.52
C LYS A 322 -18.11 7.12 -26.00
N GLY A 323 -17.53 6.30 -25.12
CA GLY A 323 -16.22 6.56 -24.51
C GLY A 323 -16.29 7.05 -23.05
N VAL A 324 -17.48 7.31 -22.52
CA VAL A 324 -17.69 7.59 -21.09
C VAL A 324 -17.94 6.26 -20.37
N HIS A 325 -17.01 5.88 -19.49
CA HIS A 325 -17.01 4.59 -18.79
C HIS A 325 -16.85 4.77 -17.29
N PHE A 326 -17.45 3.87 -16.51
CA PHE A 326 -17.12 3.77 -15.10
C PHE A 326 -15.73 3.14 -14.93
N ALA A 327 -14.99 3.57 -13.90
CA ALA A 327 -13.65 3.07 -13.64
C ALA A 327 -13.59 1.54 -13.52
N MET A 328 -14.58 0.94 -12.85
CA MET A 328 -14.62 -0.51 -12.66
C MET A 328 -14.87 -1.29 -13.96
N GLU A 329 -15.58 -0.72 -14.94
CA GLU A 329 -15.72 -1.34 -16.26
C GLU A 329 -14.35 -1.43 -16.95
N PHE A 330 -13.59 -0.34 -16.91
CA PHE A 330 -12.25 -0.27 -17.50
C PHE A 330 -11.24 -1.19 -16.79
N LEU A 331 -11.19 -1.13 -15.46
CA LEU A 331 -10.21 -1.86 -14.67
C LEU A 331 -10.48 -3.38 -14.65
N THR A 332 -11.73 -3.79 -14.46
CA THR A 332 -12.10 -5.21 -14.41
C THR A 332 -11.83 -5.92 -15.72
N GLU A 333 -12.24 -5.35 -16.85
CA GLU A 333 -12.01 -5.97 -18.15
C GLU A 333 -10.52 -6.00 -18.52
N ASN A 334 -9.73 -5.01 -18.09
CA ASN A 334 -8.27 -5.09 -18.19
C ASN A 334 -7.69 -6.25 -17.37
N GLN A 335 -8.09 -6.41 -16.10
CA GLN A 335 -7.56 -7.50 -15.26
C GLN A 335 -7.92 -8.88 -15.82
N LYS A 336 -9.17 -9.08 -16.26
CA LYS A 336 -9.58 -10.33 -16.90
C LYS A 336 -8.73 -10.64 -18.14
N ARG A 337 -8.52 -9.63 -19.00
CA ARG A 337 -7.67 -9.80 -20.19
C ARG A 337 -6.24 -10.20 -19.82
N LEU A 338 -5.64 -9.59 -18.80
CA LEU A 338 -4.29 -9.92 -18.36
C LEU A 338 -4.19 -11.35 -17.83
N LEU A 339 -5.18 -11.78 -17.04
CA LEU A 339 -5.25 -13.15 -16.52
C LEU A 339 -5.38 -14.18 -17.63
N LEU A 340 -6.29 -13.97 -18.59
CA LEU A 340 -6.43 -14.84 -19.77
C LEU A 340 -5.14 -14.88 -20.61
N THR A 341 -4.43 -13.75 -20.72
CA THR A 341 -3.13 -13.70 -21.41
C THR A 341 -2.10 -14.56 -20.70
N LYS A 342 -2.01 -14.43 -19.37
CA LYS A 342 -1.07 -15.19 -18.54
C LYS A 342 -1.35 -16.70 -18.57
N GLU A 343 -2.61 -17.08 -18.66
CA GLU A 343 -3.06 -18.48 -18.75
C GLU A 343 -2.93 -19.08 -20.15
N GLY A 344 -2.64 -18.25 -21.17
CA GLY A 344 -2.63 -18.70 -22.56
C GLY A 344 -4.03 -19.04 -23.11
N THR A 345 -5.08 -18.61 -22.42
CA THR A 345 -6.50 -18.86 -22.76
C THR A 345 -7.15 -17.65 -23.43
N LEU A 346 -6.39 -16.59 -23.71
CA LEU A 346 -6.88 -15.45 -24.48
C LEU A 346 -7.17 -15.87 -25.92
N GLU A 347 -8.44 -16.15 -26.21
CA GLU A 347 -8.90 -16.48 -27.56
C GLU A 347 -8.73 -15.29 -28.52
N SER A 348 -8.42 -15.58 -29.78
CA SER A 348 -8.30 -14.58 -30.85
C SER A 348 -9.59 -13.78 -31.10
N ASN A 349 -10.75 -14.34 -30.70
CA ASN A 349 -12.09 -13.82 -30.90
C ASN A 349 -12.71 -13.19 -29.65
N TRP A 350 -11.90 -12.81 -28.66
CA TRP A 350 -12.42 -12.09 -27.51
C TRP A 350 -13.23 -10.86 -27.95
N ASP A 351 -14.29 -10.57 -27.20
CA ASP A 351 -15.25 -9.52 -27.49
C ASP A 351 -14.58 -8.14 -27.46
N LYS A 352 -14.07 -7.71 -28.62
CA LYS A 352 -13.44 -6.40 -28.83
C LYS A 352 -14.38 -5.25 -28.48
N GLU A 353 -15.69 -5.47 -28.49
CA GLU A 353 -16.67 -4.45 -28.12
C GLU A 353 -16.75 -4.25 -26.60
N LYS A 354 -16.45 -5.28 -25.81
CA LYS A 354 -16.35 -5.19 -24.35
C LYS A 354 -15.03 -4.63 -23.84
N PHE A 355 -13.96 -4.65 -24.65
CA PHE A 355 -12.69 -4.05 -24.23
C PHE A 355 -12.67 -2.53 -24.31
N ILE A 356 -12.41 -1.90 -23.17
CA ILE A 356 -12.13 -0.47 -23.14
C ILE A 356 -10.62 -0.30 -23.26
N THR A 357 -10.15 0.08 -24.46
CA THR A 357 -8.74 0.42 -24.70
C THR A 357 -8.50 1.93 -24.60
N ALA A 358 -7.36 2.30 -24.01
CA ALA A 358 -6.84 3.67 -23.98
C ALA A 358 -5.73 3.91 -25.03
N ALA A 359 -5.34 2.87 -25.80
CA ALA A 359 -4.23 2.94 -26.73
C ALA A 359 -4.42 4.05 -27.77
N GLY A 360 -3.43 4.93 -27.88
CA GLY A 360 -3.44 6.05 -28.84
C GLY A 360 -4.50 7.13 -28.58
N LYS A 361 -5.22 7.09 -27.46
CA LYS A 361 -6.29 8.05 -27.13
C LYS A 361 -5.82 9.15 -26.20
N ASP A 362 -6.47 10.31 -26.28
CA ASP A 362 -6.41 11.35 -25.26
C ASP A 362 -7.42 10.98 -24.15
N VAL A 363 -6.93 10.69 -22.94
CA VAL A 363 -7.73 10.14 -21.83
C VAL A 363 -8.00 11.20 -20.76
N ILE A 364 -9.25 11.25 -20.29
CA ILE A 364 -9.66 12.06 -19.14
C ILE A 364 -10.09 11.12 -18.01
N VAL A 365 -9.51 11.29 -16.82
CA VAL A 365 -9.89 10.57 -15.59
C VAL A 365 -10.53 11.56 -14.62
N ILE A 366 -11.76 11.28 -14.18
CA ILE A 366 -12.51 12.14 -13.25
C ILE A 366 -12.46 11.54 -11.84
N GLY A 367 -11.91 12.31 -10.89
CA GLY A 367 -11.67 11.92 -9.50
C GLY A 367 -10.19 11.58 -9.23
N GLY A 368 -9.66 11.99 -8.08
CA GLY A 368 -8.25 11.75 -7.70
C GLY A 368 -8.06 10.92 -6.44
N GLY A 369 -8.96 9.98 -6.18
CA GLY A 369 -8.69 8.86 -5.28
C GLY A 369 -7.90 7.73 -5.96
N ASP A 370 -7.58 6.68 -5.21
CA ASP A 370 -6.78 5.52 -5.68
C ASP A 370 -7.31 4.90 -6.98
N THR A 371 -8.64 4.80 -7.14
CA THR A 371 -9.26 4.30 -8.37
C THR A 371 -8.92 5.16 -9.58
N GLY A 372 -8.85 6.49 -9.41
CA GLY A 372 -8.41 7.42 -10.45
C GLY A 372 -6.96 7.17 -10.82
N THR A 373 -6.07 7.07 -9.84
CA THR A 373 -4.66 6.69 -10.07
C THR A 373 -4.55 5.35 -10.81
N ASP A 374 -5.41 4.39 -10.48
CA ASP A 374 -5.45 3.06 -11.11
C ASP A 374 -5.90 3.12 -12.58
N CYS A 375 -6.85 4.00 -12.91
CA CYS A 375 -7.20 4.28 -14.30
C CYS A 375 -6.05 4.97 -15.05
N ILE A 376 -5.32 5.90 -14.40
CA ILE A 376 -4.14 6.55 -14.99
C ILE A 376 -3.06 5.50 -15.29
N GLY A 377 -2.66 4.70 -14.32
CA GLY A 377 -1.59 3.70 -14.47
C GLY A 377 -1.91 2.63 -15.51
N THR A 378 -3.17 2.19 -15.58
CA THR A 378 -3.68 1.29 -16.64
C THR A 378 -3.63 1.96 -18.01
N SER A 379 -4.05 3.23 -18.12
CA SER A 379 -4.04 3.99 -19.38
C SER A 379 -2.62 4.21 -19.92
N MET A 380 -1.67 4.48 -19.03
CA MET A 380 -0.25 4.60 -19.38
C MET A 380 0.29 3.30 -19.99
N ARG A 381 -0.02 2.15 -19.40
CA ARG A 381 0.37 0.82 -19.92
C ARG A 381 -0.32 0.44 -21.22
N HIS A 382 -1.53 0.95 -21.45
CA HIS A 382 -2.19 0.88 -22.75
C HIS A 382 -1.54 1.76 -23.83
N ARG A 383 -0.56 2.61 -23.47
CA ARG A 383 0.09 3.58 -24.37
C ARG A 383 -0.91 4.60 -24.93
N CYS A 384 -1.65 5.23 -24.02
CA CYS A 384 -2.44 6.41 -24.36
C CYS A 384 -1.56 7.54 -24.91
N LYS A 385 -2.18 8.42 -25.71
CA LYS A 385 -1.52 9.61 -26.29
C LYS A 385 -1.34 10.72 -25.25
N SER A 386 -2.32 10.92 -24.37
CA SER A 386 -2.24 11.82 -23.22
C SER A 386 -3.17 11.38 -22.10
N VAL A 387 -2.90 11.84 -20.87
CA VAL A 387 -3.79 11.68 -19.73
C VAL A 387 -3.95 13.01 -19.00
N THR A 388 -5.19 13.38 -18.71
CA THR A 388 -5.55 14.49 -17.82
C THR A 388 -6.44 13.94 -16.70
N ASN A 389 -6.18 14.33 -15.47
CA ASN A 389 -6.97 13.93 -14.31
C ASN A 389 -7.66 15.16 -13.71
N PHE A 390 -8.98 15.16 -13.66
CA PHE A 390 -9.75 16.21 -13.00
C PHE A 390 -10.01 15.85 -11.54
N GLU A 391 -9.47 16.67 -10.65
CA GLU A 391 -9.71 16.60 -9.21
C GLU A 391 -10.71 17.70 -8.80
N LEU A 392 -11.72 17.29 -8.04
CA LEU A 392 -12.76 18.18 -7.52
C LEU A 392 -12.17 19.11 -6.46
N MET A 393 -11.29 18.60 -5.61
CA MET A 393 -10.73 19.35 -4.50
C MET A 393 -9.59 20.28 -4.92
N PRO A 394 -9.34 21.37 -4.17
CA PRO A 394 -8.13 22.19 -4.36
C PRO A 394 -6.86 21.38 -4.17
N CYS A 395 -5.77 21.83 -4.80
CA CYS A 395 -4.45 21.24 -4.61
C CYS A 395 -4.07 21.27 -3.12
N PRO A 396 -3.80 20.12 -2.48
CA PRO A 396 -3.38 20.08 -1.09
C PRO A 396 -2.06 20.84 -0.88
N PRO A 397 -1.82 21.41 0.31
CA PRO A 397 -0.55 22.08 0.63
C PRO A 397 0.62 21.07 0.71
N ASN A 398 1.86 21.53 0.55
CA ASN A 398 3.04 20.66 0.68
C ASN A 398 3.27 20.14 2.11
N GLU A 399 2.73 20.84 3.10
CA GLU A 399 2.85 20.52 4.53
C GLU A 399 1.48 20.63 5.21
N ARG A 400 1.32 20.04 6.39
CA ARG A 400 0.05 20.07 7.13
C ARG A 400 -0.37 21.52 7.41
N ALA A 401 -1.59 21.87 7.01
CA ALA A 401 -2.21 23.14 7.36
C ALA A 401 -2.62 23.18 8.85
N PRO A 402 -2.80 24.37 9.46
CA PRO A 402 -3.20 24.52 10.86
C PRO A 402 -4.51 23.80 11.24
N ASP A 403 -5.41 23.57 10.28
CA ASP A 403 -6.68 22.86 10.44
C ASP A 403 -6.57 21.34 10.25
N ASN A 404 -5.37 20.80 10.01
CA ASN A 404 -5.10 19.36 9.93
C ASN A 404 -4.04 18.92 10.96
N PRO A 405 -4.36 19.00 12.26
CA PRO A 405 -3.42 18.66 13.33
C PRO A 405 -3.04 17.18 13.29
N TRP A 406 -1.79 16.88 13.62
CA TRP A 406 -1.37 15.51 13.94
C TRP A 406 -2.13 15.02 15.19
N PRO A 407 -2.52 13.73 15.28
CA PRO A 407 -2.19 12.59 14.40
C PRO A 407 -3.24 12.29 13.31
N GLN A 408 -4.06 13.26 12.90
CA GLN A 408 -5.02 13.03 11.80
C GLN A 408 -4.31 12.63 10.51
N TRP A 409 -5.02 11.98 9.58
CA TRP A 409 -4.48 11.71 8.24
C TRP A 409 -3.94 13.00 7.58
N PRO A 410 -2.70 13.00 7.07
CA PRO A 410 -2.09 14.18 6.47
C PRO A 410 -2.78 14.54 5.15
N ARG A 411 -3.43 15.70 5.11
CA ARG A 411 -3.98 16.32 3.90
C ARG A 411 -2.90 17.16 3.21
N VAL A 412 -1.90 16.49 2.66
CA VAL A 412 -0.74 17.12 2.01
C VAL A 412 -0.57 16.65 0.57
N TYR A 413 0.12 17.44 -0.24
CA TYR A 413 0.39 17.14 -1.63
C TYR A 413 1.20 15.84 -1.74
N GLY A 414 0.66 14.89 -2.50
CA GLY A 414 1.28 13.59 -2.75
C GLY A 414 1.39 13.30 -4.24
N ILE A 415 2.38 12.48 -4.60
CA ILE A 415 2.53 11.90 -5.93
C ILE A 415 2.40 10.39 -5.77
N ASP A 416 1.36 9.86 -6.39
CA ASP A 416 1.07 8.43 -6.41
C ASP A 416 1.72 7.79 -7.66
N TYR A 417 1.74 6.46 -7.73
CA TYR A 417 2.50 5.73 -8.74
C TYR A 417 2.09 6.09 -10.18
N GLY A 418 0.79 6.26 -10.45
CA GLY A 418 0.27 6.65 -11.76
C GLY A 418 0.64 8.09 -12.13
N HIS A 419 0.61 9.01 -11.15
CA HIS A 419 1.09 10.38 -11.34
C HIS A 419 2.59 10.40 -11.66
N ALA A 420 3.40 9.58 -10.97
CA ALA A 420 4.82 9.45 -11.24
C ALA A 420 5.11 8.91 -12.65
N GLU A 421 4.31 7.95 -13.14
CA GLU A 421 4.42 7.41 -14.50
C GLU A 421 4.11 8.46 -15.57
N VAL A 422 3.03 9.25 -15.40
CA VAL A 422 2.73 10.38 -16.30
C VAL A 422 3.88 11.39 -16.29
N ARG A 423 4.40 11.76 -15.11
CA ARG A 423 5.53 12.70 -15.02
C ARG A 423 6.78 12.18 -15.73
N ALA A 424 7.06 10.89 -15.64
CA ALA A 424 8.23 10.28 -16.28
C ALA A 424 8.10 10.25 -17.82
N VAL A 425 6.91 9.98 -18.35
CA VAL A 425 6.68 9.82 -19.79
C VAL A 425 6.37 11.16 -20.48
N PHE A 426 5.54 12.00 -19.87
CA PHE A 426 5.02 13.24 -20.46
C PHE A 426 5.61 14.52 -19.85
N GLY A 427 6.44 14.42 -18.81
CA GLY A 427 7.14 15.56 -18.21
C GLY A 427 6.27 16.49 -17.35
N LYS A 428 5.00 16.15 -17.10
CA LYS A 428 4.07 16.97 -16.30
C LYS A 428 3.17 16.13 -15.39
N ASP A 429 2.67 16.75 -14.33
CA ASP A 429 1.63 16.16 -13.50
C ASP A 429 0.31 16.13 -14.30
N PRO A 430 -0.48 15.04 -14.28
CA PRO A 430 -1.72 14.97 -15.06
C PRO A 430 -2.87 15.74 -14.41
N ARG A 431 -2.76 16.14 -13.14
CA ARG A 431 -3.89 16.65 -12.35
C ARG A 431 -4.15 18.13 -12.62
N GLU A 432 -5.41 18.41 -12.89
CA GLU A 432 -6.01 19.75 -12.84
C GLU A 432 -6.93 19.78 -11.62
N TYR A 433 -6.70 20.75 -10.72
CA TYR A 433 -7.40 20.85 -9.43
C TYR A 433 -8.52 21.87 -9.48
N ALA A 434 -9.50 21.71 -8.58
CA ALA A 434 -10.66 22.58 -8.48
C ALA A 434 -11.38 22.74 -9.83
N VAL A 435 -11.47 21.65 -10.58
CA VAL A 435 -12.19 21.60 -11.86
C VAL A 435 -13.64 21.26 -11.55
N MET A 436 -14.41 22.25 -11.10
CA MET A 436 -15.89 22.33 -11.10
C MET A 436 -16.39 23.61 -10.43
#